data_AF-A0A7X8R3F2-F1
#
_entry.id   AF-A0A7X8R3F2-F1
#
_cell.length_a   1.000
_cell.length_b   1.000
_cell.length_c   1.000
_cell.angle_alpha   90.00
_cell.angle_beta   90.00
_cell.angle_gamma   90.00
#
_symmetry.space_group_name_H-M   'P 1'
#
loop_
_entity.id
_entity.type
_entity.pdbx_description
1 polymer ?
#
loop_
_entity_poly.entity_id
_entity_poly.type
_entity_poly.pdbx_seq_one_letter_code
_entity_poly.pdbx_strand_id
1 'polypeptide(L)'
;MDNNLKTIIEKRIAKTIRNLEKNNMQACYVESRADAVNKVRELMSEGQTVAVGGSMTLYECGVIDLLRSGRYRFLDRYEEGLSRDEVEKIFRESFFVDTYISSTNAITENGELYNVDGNSNRVAAICYGPKSVIIIAGYNKIVSDIDEAVDRVKRTAAPANAVRLSCDTYCSEKGECMSLARGETGMACGCSSPARICCNYVVSGYQRVKDRIKVIIVGEQLGY
;
A
#
# COMPACT_ATOMS: atom_id res chain seq x y z
N MET A 1 24.02 -0.29 3.14
CA MET A 1 23.90 0.49 1.89
C MET A 1 25.06 1.47 1.83
N ASP A 2 25.67 1.68 0.67
CA ASP A 2 26.71 2.71 0.50
C ASP A 2 26.18 4.10 0.84
N ASN A 3 27.02 4.96 1.43
CA ASN A 3 26.62 6.28 1.91
C ASN A 3 26.24 7.24 0.77
N ASN A 4 26.88 7.12 -0.39
CA ASN A 4 26.56 7.94 -1.56
C ASN A 4 25.22 7.50 -2.14
N LEU A 5 24.99 6.19 -2.26
CA LEU A 5 23.68 5.66 -2.67
C LEU A 5 22.57 6.07 -1.71
N LYS A 6 22.81 6.02 -0.39
CA LYS A 6 21.87 6.52 0.63
C LYS A 6 21.51 7.99 0.36
N THR A 7 22.51 8.83 0.13
CA THR A 7 22.31 10.27 -0.16
C THR A 7 21.45 10.50 -1.40
N ILE A 8 21.64 9.72 -2.47
CA ILE A 8 20.83 9.84 -3.69
C ILE A 8 19.38 9.40 -3.45
N ILE A 9 19.18 8.31 -2.70
CA ILE A 9 17.85 7.83 -2.32
C ILE A 9 17.12 8.88 -1.47
N GLU A 10 17.78 9.48 -0.49
CA GLU A 10 17.18 10.53 0.35
C GLU A 10 16.78 11.77 -0.46
N LYS A 11 17.58 12.17 -1.45
CA LYS A 11 17.20 13.25 -2.39
C LYS A 11 15.95 12.88 -3.21
N ARG A 12 15.85 11.64 -3.66
CA ARG A 12 14.68 11.12 -4.39
C ARG A 12 13.43 11.08 -3.50
N ILE A 13 13.57 10.64 -2.25
CA ILE A 13 12.51 10.66 -1.24
C ILE A 13 12.05 12.10 -0.99
N ALA A 14 12.98 13.03 -0.77
CA ALA A 14 12.64 14.44 -0.52
C ALA A 14 11.91 15.09 -1.70
N LYS A 15 12.29 14.76 -2.95
CA LYS A 15 11.56 15.19 -4.15
C LYS A 15 10.12 14.64 -4.15
N THR A 16 9.97 13.35 -3.86
CA THR A 16 8.68 12.66 -3.84
C THR A 16 7.76 13.25 -2.77
N ILE A 17 8.26 13.49 -1.55
CA ILE A 17 7.52 14.14 -0.46
C ILE A 17 6.96 15.49 -0.89
N ARG A 18 7.79 16.37 -1.48
CA ARG A 18 7.33 17.69 -1.95
C ARG A 18 6.20 17.59 -2.99
N ASN A 19 6.22 16.56 -3.83
CA ASN A 19 5.19 16.38 -4.85
C ASN A 19 3.91 15.73 -4.28
N LEU A 20 4.02 14.84 -3.29
CA LEU A 20 2.87 14.36 -2.50
C LEU A 20 2.16 15.52 -1.79
N GLU A 21 2.93 16.43 -1.19
CA GLU A 21 2.39 17.62 -0.51
C GLU A 21 1.68 18.57 -1.47
N LYS A 22 2.20 18.77 -2.69
CA LYS A 22 1.49 19.51 -3.76
C LYS A 22 0.16 18.87 -4.15
N ASN A 23 0.06 17.55 -4.00
CA ASN A 23 -1.16 16.78 -4.21
C ASN A 23 -2.06 16.71 -2.97
N ASN A 24 -1.86 17.60 -1.97
CA ASN A 24 -2.65 17.67 -0.74
C ASN A 24 -2.55 16.42 0.15
N MET A 25 -1.49 15.63 0.01
CA MET A 25 -1.18 14.52 0.91
C MET A 25 -0.09 14.94 1.89
N GLN A 26 -0.33 14.77 3.18
CA GLN A 26 0.74 14.93 4.18
C GLN A 26 1.79 13.84 3.92
N ALA A 27 3.08 14.16 3.93
CA ALA A 27 4.12 13.16 3.72
C ALA A 27 5.32 13.37 4.64
N CYS A 28 5.95 12.28 5.08
CA CYS A 28 7.18 12.34 5.87
C CYS A 28 8.10 11.17 5.56
N TYR A 29 9.37 11.36 5.88
CA TYR A 29 10.41 10.33 5.82
C TYR A 29 10.75 9.85 7.23
N VAL A 30 10.98 8.55 7.37
CA VAL A 30 11.52 7.92 8.57
C VAL A 30 12.63 6.95 8.17
N GLU A 31 13.68 6.83 8.98
CA GLU A 31 14.86 6.04 8.60
C GLU A 31 14.59 4.54 8.64
N SER A 32 13.89 4.06 9.67
CA SER A 32 13.69 2.63 9.92
C SER A 32 12.21 2.24 10.05
N ARG A 33 11.95 0.94 9.95
CA ARG A 33 10.64 0.36 10.28
C ARG A 33 10.16 0.67 11.70
N ALA A 34 11.07 0.75 12.68
CA ALA A 34 10.73 1.08 14.06
C ALA A 34 10.23 2.53 14.17
N ASP A 35 10.86 3.44 13.42
CA ASP A 35 10.43 4.83 13.35
C ASP A 35 9.07 4.96 12.65
N ALA A 36 8.75 4.08 11.68
CA ALA A 36 7.43 4.03 11.07
C ALA A 36 6.34 3.70 12.10
N VAL A 37 6.57 2.74 13.01
CA VAL A 37 5.62 2.40 14.10
C VAL A 37 5.42 3.60 15.03
N ASN A 38 6.51 4.26 15.42
CA ASN A 38 6.43 5.48 16.22
C ASN A 38 5.64 6.56 15.53
N LYS A 39 5.85 6.75 14.21
CA LYS A 39 5.15 7.76 13.44
C LYS A 39 3.66 7.47 13.30
N VAL A 40 3.27 6.21 13.11
CA VAL A 40 1.86 5.80 13.10
C VAL A 40 1.19 6.13 14.44
N ARG A 41 1.87 5.83 15.55
CA ARG A 41 1.38 6.14 16.90
C ARG A 41 1.22 7.65 17.14
N GLU A 42 2.10 8.49 16.60
CA GLU A 42 1.94 9.96 16.67
C GLU A 42 0.74 10.48 15.88
N LEU A 43 0.39 9.81 14.78
CA LEU A 43 -0.69 10.23 13.87
C LEU A 43 -2.08 9.74 14.31
N MET A 44 -2.16 8.94 15.37
CA MET A 44 -3.38 8.28 15.82
C MET A 44 -3.58 8.49 17.32
N SER A 45 -4.84 8.74 17.73
CA SER A 45 -5.20 8.81 19.15
C SER A 45 -5.52 7.42 19.68
N GLU A 46 -5.16 7.14 20.93
CA GLU A 46 -5.59 5.92 21.61
C GLU A 46 -7.14 5.87 21.68
N GLY A 47 -7.70 4.67 21.61
CA GLY A 47 -9.14 4.42 21.56
C GLY A 47 -9.79 4.56 20.18
N GLN A 48 -9.08 5.08 19.16
CA GLN A 48 -9.60 5.13 17.79
C GLN A 48 -9.99 3.73 17.28
N THR A 49 -11.06 3.67 16.50
CA THR A 49 -11.39 2.50 15.69
C THR A 49 -10.56 2.53 14.43
N VAL A 50 -9.91 1.41 14.12
CA VAL A 50 -8.89 1.33 13.07
C VAL A 50 -9.07 0.06 12.25
N ALA A 51 -8.74 0.10 10.98
CA ALA A 51 -8.74 -1.06 10.10
C ALA A 51 -7.59 -0.98 9.09
N VAL A 52 -7.27 -2.11 8.45
CA VAL A 52 -6.13 -2.19 7.53
C VAL A 52 -6.45 -2.84 6.19
N GLY A 53 -5.71 -2.38 5.17
CA GLY A 53 -5.60 -3.06 3.89
C GLY A 53 -4.70 -4.29 3.95
N GLY A 54 -4.81 -5.13 2.92
CA GLY A 54 -3.89 -6.25 2.71
C GLY A 54 -2.47 -5.72 2.49
N SER A 55 -1.52 -6.00 3.38
CA SER A 55 -0.19 -5.38 3.29
C SER A 55 0.91 -6.12 4.04
N MET A 56 1.88 -6.67 3.30
CA MET A 56 3.11 -7.19 3.89
C MET A 56 3.99 -6.10 4.50
N THR A 57 3.98 -4.89 3.93
CA THR A 57 4.70 -3.74 4.50
C THR A 57 4.26 -3.46 5.95
N LEU A 58 2.97 -3.60 6.27
CA LEU A 58 2.48 -3.37 7.65
C LEU A 58 2.91 -4.48 8.62
N TYR A 59 3.03 -5.72 8.14
CA TYR A 59 3.58 -6.83 8.93
C TYR A 59 5.08 -6.62 9.17
N GLU A 60 5.85 -6.39 8.11
CA GLU A 60 7.30 -6.26 8.17
C GLU A 60 7.77 -5.09 9.05
N CYS A 61 6.97 -4.01 9.12
CA CYS A 61 7.29 -2.89 9.98
C CYS A 61 6.74 -3.00 11.41
N GLY A 62 5.92 -4.00 11.74
CA GLY A 62 5.36 -4.19 13.08
C GLY A 62 4.15 -3.31 13.40
N VAL A 63 3.51 -2.72 12.39
CA VAL A 63 2.29 -1.93 12.59
C VAL A 63 1.10 -2.82 12.96
N ILE A 64 1.03 -4.05 12.44
CA ILE A 64 -0.04 -4.98 12.85
C ILE A 64 0.02 -5.26 14.37
N ASP A 65 1.21 -5.47 14.92
CA ASP A 65 1.40 -5.70 16.36
C ASP A 65 1.06 -4.45 17.18
N LEU A 66 1.40 -3.25 16.68
CA LEU A 66 0.97 -1.99 17.29
C LEU A 66 -0.56 -1.91 17.39
N LEU A 67 -1.29 -2.24 16.33
CA LEU A 67 -2.75 -2.17 16.31
C LEU A 67 -3.39 -3.22 17.23
N ARG A 68 -2.75 -4.38 17.41
CA ARG A 68 -3.15 -5.44 18.33
C ARG A 68 -2.76 -5.19 19.80
N SER A 69 -2.04 -4.12 20.11
CA SER A 69 -1.55 -3.83 21.47
C SER A 69 -2.63 -3.50 22.51
N GLY A 70 -3.90 -3.40 22.12
CA GLY A 70 -5.02 -3.02 23.00
C GLY A 70 -5.24 -1.50 23.11
N ARG A 71 -4.37 -0.68 22.52
CA ARG A 71 -4.51 0.79 22.50
C ARG A 71 -5.58 1.30 21.54
N TYR A 72 -5.99 0.48 20.58
CA TYR A 72 -6.92 0.84 19.51
C TYR A 72 -8.02 -0.21 19.42
N ARG A 73 -9.20 0.19 18.94
CA ARG A 73 -10.25 -0.75 18.55
C ARG A 73 -9.96 -1.22 17.13
N PHE A 74 -9.14 -2.26 17.01
CA PHE A 74 -8.71 -2.79 15.72
C PHE A 74 -9.74 -3.77 15.13
N LEU A 75 -10.30 -3.44 13.97
CA LEU A 75 -11.07 -4.37 13.15
C LEU A 75 -10.08 -5.26 12.38
N ASP A 76 -9.67 -6.35 13.02
CA ASP A 76 -8.58 -7.19 12.53
C ASP A 76 -9.04 -8.21 11.49
N ARG A 77 -8.85 -7.87 10.22
CA ARG A 77 -9.12 -8.77 9.09
C ARG A 77 -8.22 -10.01 9.01
N TYR A 78 -7.23 -10.14 9.89
CA TYR A 78 -6.29 -11.25 9.97
C TYR A 78 -6.45 -12.06 11.26
N GLU A 79 -7.50 -11.79 12.05
CA GLU A 79 -7.82 -12.60 13.22
C GLU A 79 -8.08 -14.06 12.80
N GLU A 80 -7.49 -15.00 13.54
CA GLU A 80 -7.63 -16.42 13.26
C GLU A 80 -9.07 -16.88 13.55
N GLY A 81 -9.59 -17.80 12.73
CA GLY A 81 -10.93 -18.37 12.93
C GLY A 81 -12.07 -17.55 12.32
N LEU A 82 -11.82 -16.39 11.71
CA LEU A 82 -12.84 -15.65 10.98
C LEU A 82 -13.36 -16.44 9.77
N SER A 83 -14.68 -16.52 9.64
CA SER A 83 -15.35 -16.95 8.42
C SER A 83 -15.19 -15.90 7.32
N ARG A 84 -15.46 -16.31 6.08
CA ARG A 84 -15.46 -15.39 4.93
C ARG A 84 -16.43 -14.22 5.13
N ASP A 85 -17.62 -14.48 5.66
CA ASP A 85 -18.65 -13.46 5.85
C ASP A 85 -18.24 -12.43 6.92
N GLU A 86 -17.54 -12.87 7.98
CA GLU A 86 -16.99 -11.97 9.00
C GLU A 86 -15.88 -11.09 8.44
N VAL A 87 -14.98 -11.65 7.62
CA VAL A 87 -13.96 -10.86 6.92
C VAL A 87 -14.60 -9.84 5.97
N GLU A 88 -15.64 -10.23 5.22
CA GLU A 88 -16.38 -9.33 4.34
C GLU A 88 -17.11 -8.22 5.12
N LYS A 89 -17.65 -8.55 6.31
CA LYS A 89 -18.21 -7.56 7.23
C LYS A 89 -17.15 -6.56 7.69
N ILE A 90 -15.97 -7.00 8.09
CA ILE A 90 -14.84 -6.12 8.46
C ILE A 90 -14.47 -5.20 7.29
N PHE A 91 -14.45 -5.71 6.05
CA PHE A 91 -14.16 -4.87 4.88
C PHE A 91 -15.17 -3.74 4.69
N ARG A 92 -16.46 -3.98 4.97
CA ARG A 92 -17.50 -2.95 4.90
C ARG A 92 -17.42 -1.99 6.08
N GLU A 93 -17.21 -2.51 7.29
CA GLU A 93 -17.04 -1.70 8.51
C GLU A 93 -15.79 -0.82 8.45
N SER A 94 -14.77 -1.24 7.70
CA SER A 94 -13.56 -0.45 7.42
C SER A 94 -13.85 0.92 6.77
N PHE A 95 -15.04 1.16 6.22
CA PHE A 95 -15.41 2.48 5.71
C PHE A 95 -15.73 3.48 6.83
N PHE A 96 -16.10 2.99 8.00
CA PHE A 96 -16.60 3.81 9.11
C PHE A 96 -15.60 3.97 10.25
N VAL A 97 -14.39 3.41 10.11
CA VAL A 97 -13.33 3.58 11.12
C VAL A 97 -12.76 5.00 11.10
N ASP A 98 -12.08 5.39 12.17
CA ASP A 98 -11.46 6.71 12.29
C ASP A 98 -10.24 6.82 11.37
N THR A 99 -9.40 5.78 11.37
CA THR A 99 -8.17 5.72 10.58
C THR A 99 -8.04 4.38 9.85
N TYR A 100 -7.82 4.45 8.53
CA TYR A 100 -7.44 3.30 7.71
C TYR A 100 -5.94 3.27 7.47
N ILE A 101 -5.29 2.13 7.66
CA ILE A 101 -3.85 1.99 7.43
C ILE A 101 -3.61 1.01 6.28
N SER A 102 -2.77 1.38 5.33
CA SER A 102 -2.47 0.55 4.16
C SER A 102 -1.02 0.78 3.69
N SER A 103 -0.58 -0.05 2.76
CA SER A 103 0.51 0.31 1.85
C SER A 103 -0.04 0.67 0.47
N THR A 104 0.86 1.04 -0.43
CA THR A 104 0.60 1.26 -1.85
C THR A 104 1.44 0.31 -2.70
N ASN A 105 1.05 0.08 -3.95
CA ASN A 105 1.85 -0.71 -4.87
C ASN A 105 3.03 0.10 -5.42
N ALA A 106 2.83 1.39 -5.67
CA ALA A 106 3.89 2.33 -6.01
C ALA A 106 3.55 3.77 -5.57
N ILE A 107 4.59 4.60 -5.48
CA ILE A 107 4.54 6.05 -5.34
C ILE A 107 5.33 6.63 -6.50
N THR A 108 4.73 7.45 -7.34
CA THR A 108 5.48 8.11 -8.41
C THR A 108 6.28 9.29 -7.86
N GLU A 109 7.38 9.66 -8.51
CA GLU A 109 8.12 10.88 -8.19
C GLU A 109 7.28 12.14 -8.42
N ASN A 110 6.17 12.06 -9.16
CA ASN A 110 5.17 13.12 -9.32
C ASN A 110 4.19 13.20 -8.14
N GLY A 111 4.33 12.34 -7.13
CA GLY A 111 3.51 12.36 -5.92
C GLY A 111 2.15 11.70 -6.08
N GLU A 112 2.04 10.70 -6.94
CA GLU A 112 0.80 9.92 -7.12
C GLU A 112 0.94 8.56 -6.44
N LEU A 113 -0.16 8.06 -5.86
CA LEU A 113 -0.22 6.70 -5.34
C LEU A 113 -0.88 5.79 -6.38
N TYR A 114 -0.23 4.67 -6.70
CA TYR A 114 -0.79 3.66 -7.60
C TYR A 114 -1.15 2.39 -6.83
N ASN A 115 -2.41 1.98 -6.93
CA ASN A 115 -2.95 0.86 -6.19
C ASN A 115 -3.72 -0.10 -7.10
N VAL A 116 -3.49 -1.40 -6.93
CA VAL A 116 -4.13 -2.47 -7.68
C VAL A 116 -4.75 -3.48 -6.74
N ASP A 117 -6.02 -3.80 -6.97
CA ASP A 117 -6.81 -4.69 -6.11
C ASP A 117 -7.65 -5.70 -6.91
N GLY A 118 -7.87 -6.88 -6.31
CA GLY A 118 -8.85 -7.87 -6.78
C GLY A 118 -10.24 -7.53 -6.26
N ASN A 119 -10.40 -7.56 -4.93
CA ASN A 119 -11.68 -7.35 -4.22
C ASN A 119 -12.09 -5.87 -4.11
N SER A 120 -11.21 -4.95 -4.47
CA SER A 120 -11.37 -3.49 -4.36
C SER A 120 -11.65 -2.92 -2.97
N ASN A 121 -11.68 -3.74 -1.91
CA ASN A 121 -11.97 -3.28 -0.56
C ASN A 121 -10.93 -2.28 -0.04
N ARG A 122 -9.65 -2.48 -0.38
CA ARG A 122 -8.57 -1.57 0.05
C ARG A 122 -8.57 -0.28 -0.74
N VAL A 123 -8.65 -0.34 -2.08
CA VAL A 123 -8.71 0.89 -2.90
C VAL A 123 -9.97 1.70 -2.62
N ALA A 124 -11.12 1.07 -2.37
CA ALA A 124 -12.35 1.80 -2.08
C ALA A 124 -12.29 2.54 -0.72
N ALA A 125 -11.69 1.92 0.31
CA ALA A 125 -11.43 2.60 1.58
C ALA A 125 -10.45 3.77 1.43
N ILE A 126 -9.41 3.62 0.61
CA ILE A 126 -8.47 4.71 0.29
C ILE A 126 -9.18 5.84 -0.46
N CYS A 127 -9.96 5.53 -1.50
CA CYS A 127 -10.64 6.52 -2.33
C CYS A 127 -11.68 7.34 -1.56
N TYR A 128 -12.47 6.69 -0.69
CA TYR A 128 -13.63 7.33 -0.08
C TYR A 128 -13.75 7.13 1.43
N GLY A 129 -13.61 5.91 1.93
CA GLY A 129 -14.07 5.47 3.27
C GLY A 129 -13.63 6.35 4.47
N PRO A 130 -12.62 5.97 5.26
CA PRO A 130 -12.31 6.69 6.51
C PRO A 130 -11.87 8.13 6.32
N LYS A 131 -12.07 8.97 7.35
CA LYS A 131 -11.66 10.39 7.33
C LYS A 131 -10.14 10.59 7.38
N SER A 132 -9.40 9.59 7.84
CA SER A 132 -7.94 9.57 7.84
C SER A 132 -7.43 8.27 7.21
N VAL A 133 -6.44 8.38 6.33
CA VAL A 133 -5.76 7.25 5.68
C VAL A 133 -4.26 7.40 5.87
N ILE A 134 -3.61 6.39 6.43
CA ILE A 134 -2.15 6.34 6.56
C ILE A 134 -1.62 5.30 5.57
N ILE A 135 -0.72 5.74 4.70
CA ILE A 135 -0.01 4.92 3.71
C ILE A 135 1.43 4.76 4.17
N ILE A 136 1.90 3.52 4.29
CA ILE A 136 3.29 3.22 4.65
C ILE A 136 3.95 2.50 3.48
N ALA A 137 5.11 2.98 3.05
CA ALA A 137 5.84 2.40 1.92
C ALA A 137 7.35 2.48 2.14
N GLY A 138 8.06 1.40 1.83
CA GLY A 138 9.52 1.45 1.70
C GLY A 138 9.94 2.26 0.48
N TYR A 139 11.17 2.79 0.50
CA TYR A 139 11.71 3.57 -0.62
C TYR A 139 11.76 2.78 -1.94
N ASN A 140 11.77 1.45 -1.88
CA ASN A 140 11.69 0.53 -3.02
C ASN A 140 10.35 0.60 -3.79
N LYS A 141 9.38 1.37 -3.31
CA LYS A 141 8.10 1.60 -3.98
C LYS A 141 8.07 2.92 -4.76
N ILE A 142 9.13 3.73 -4.69
CA ILE A 142 9.25 4.97 -5.47
C ILE A 142 9.66 4.65 -6.90
N VAL A 143 8.87 5.13 -7.86
CA VAL A 143 9.03 4.96 -9.31
C VAL A 143 8.98 6.32 -10.01
N SER A 144 9.49 6.45 -11.23
CA SER A 144 9.52 7.71 -11.98
C SER A 144 8.13 8.24 -12.31
N ASP A 145 7.23 7.35 -12.74
CA ASP A 145 5.93 7.68 -13.31
C ASP A 145 4.94 6.48 -13.24
N ILE A 146 3.77 6.66 -13.84
CA ILE A 146 2.71 5.64 -13.87
C ILE A 146 3.09 4.42 -14.72
N ASP A 147 3.88 4.59 -15.78
CA ASP A 147 4.28 3.46 -16.61
C ASP A 147 5.25 2.55 -15.84
N GLU A 148 6.23 3.13 -15.13
CA GLU A 148 7.08 2.36 -14.21
C GLU A 148 6.26 1.76 -13.05
N ALA A 149 5.21 2.44 -12.55
CA ALA A 149 4.31 1.88 -11.55
C ALA A 149 3.58 0.62 -12.04
N VAL A 150 3.08 0.65 -13.28
CA VAL A 150 2.43 -0.48 -13.96
C VAL A 150 3.42 -1.64 -14.10
N ASP A 151 4.62 -1.36 -14.60
CA ASP A 151 5.68 -2.34 -14.77
C ASP A 151 6.10 -2.97 -13.45
N ARG A 152 6.31 -2.15 -12.42
CA ARG A 152 6.63 -2.61 -11.06
C ARG A 152 5.57 -3.57 -10.52
N VAL A 153 4.28 -3.30 -10.77
CA VAL A 153 3.22 -4.24 -10.35
C VAL A 153 3.30 -5.54 -11.13
N LYS A 154 3.51 -5.48 -12.44
CA LYS A 154 3.55 -6.66 -13.32
C LYS A 154 4.79 -7.53 -13.10
N ARG A 155 5.93 -6.94 -12.71
CA ARG A 155 7.21 -7.64 -12.47
C ARG A 155 7.41 -8.09 -11.04
N THR A 156 6.89 -7.34 -10.06
CA THR A 156 7.24 -7.55 -8.65
C THR A 156 5.99 -7.76 -7.81
N ALA A 157 5.10 -6.76 -7.75
CA ALA A 157 4.04 -6.75 -6.75
C ALA A 157 3.01 -7.87 -6.94
N ALA A 158 2.47 -8.02 -8.15
CA ALA A 158 1.44 -9.01 -8.44
C ALA A 158 1.98 -10.45 -8.41
N PRO A 159 3.14 -10.78 -9.01
CA PRO A 159 3.75 -12.10 -8.89
C PRO A 159 3.99 -12.50 -7.42
N ALA A 160 4.66 -11.65 -6.63
CA ALA A 160 4.95 -11.94 -5.22
C ALA A 160 3.68 -12.09 -4.37
N ASN A 161 2.66 -11.26 -4.62
CA ASN A 161 1.39 -11.36 -3.91
C ASN A 161 0.61 -12.62 -4.29
N ALA A 162 0.63 -13.02 -5.56
CA ALA A 162 -0.02 -14.24 -6.03
C ALA A 162 0.61 -15.49 -5.40
N VAL A 163 1.95 -15.52 -5.25
CA VAL A 163 2.65 -16.58 -4.51
C VAL A 163 2.21 -16.60 -3.04
N ARG A 164 2.21 -15.44 -2.36
CA ARG A 164 1.79 -15.35 -0.94
C ARG A 164 0.36 -15.84 -0.72
N LEU A 165 -0.54 -15.51 -1.64
CA LEU A 165 -1.96 -15.88 -1.58
C LEU A 165 -2.25 -17.27 -2.17
N SER A 166 -1.23 -18.00 -2.59
CA SER A 166 -1.35 -19.32 -3.22
C SER A 166 -2.33 -19.32 -4.40
N CYS A 167 -2.33 -18.25 -5.20
CA CYS A 167 -3.20 -18.12 -6.37
C CYS A 167 -2.66 -18.95 -7.53
N ASP A 168 -3.53 -19.69 -8.21
CA ASP A 168 -3.19 -20.44 -9.42
C ASP A 168 -3.21 -19.51 -10.65
N THR A 169 -2.07 -18.84 -10.88
CA THR A 169 -1.92 -17.84 -11.93
C THR A 169 -0.57 -17.98 -12.62
N TYR A 170 -0.50 -17.58 -13.89
CA TYR A 170 0.76 -17.56 -14.64
C TYR A 170 1.89 -16.83 -13.89
N CYS A 171 1.60 -15.72 -13.23
CA CYS A 171 2.63 -14.94 -12.56
C CYS A 171 3.14 -15.55 -11.25
N SER A 172 2.34 -16.35 -10.55
CA SER A 172 2.84 -17.11 -9.39
C SER A 172 3.75 -18.26 -9.82
N GLU A 173 3.57 -18.82 -11.01
CA GLU A 173 4.42 -19.88 -11.55
C GLU A 173 5.70 -19.33 -12.23
N LYS A 174 5.57 -18.29 -13.07
CA LYS A 174 6.66 -17.80 -13.92
C LYS A 174 7.45 -16.62 -13.35
N GLY A 175 6.97 -16.00 -12.26
CA GLY A 175 7.63 -14.85 -11.62
C GLY A 175 7.39 -13.51 -12.30
N GLU A 176 6.60 -13.44 -13.39
CA GLU A 176 6.21 -12.19 -14.06
C GLU A 176 4.79 -12.25 -14.62
N CYS A 177 4.17 -11.09 -14.86
CA CYS A 177 2.86 -11.02 -15.49
C CYS A 177 2.88 -11.52 -16.94
N MET A 178 1.90 -12.33 -17.30
CA MET A 178 1.68 -12.83 -18.67
C MET A 178 1.63 -11.71 -19.72
N SER A 179 1.17 -10.50 -19.36
CA SER A 179 1.12 -9.40 -20.33
C SER A 179 2.51 -8.99 -20.79
N LEU A 180 3.52 -9.02 -19.89
CA LEU A 180 4.90 -8.69 -20.24
C LEU A 180 5.48 -9.70 -21.23
N ALA A 181 5.23 -10.99 -21.00
CA ALA A 181 5.63 -12.06 -21.91
C ALA A 181 4.98 -11.94 -23.31
N ARG A 182 3.83 -11.25 -23.41
CA ARG A 182 3.13 -10.97 -24.67
C ARG A 182 3.50 -9.63 -25.31
N GLY A 183 4.35 -8.83 -24.68
CA GLY A 183 4.63 -7.46 -25.13
C GLY A 183 3.47 -6.49 -24.93
N GLU A 184 2.50 -6.82 -24.07
CA GLU A 184 1.35 -5.98 -23.75
C GLU A 184 1.67 -5.06 -22.56
N THR A 185 1.73 -3.75 -22.82
CA THR A 185 2.07 -2.71 -21.83
C THR A 185 0.85 -2.09 -21.13
N GLY A 186 -0.37 -2.38 -21.60
CA GLY A 186 -1.57 -1.78 -21.04
C GLY A 186 -1.74 -2.08 -19.54
N MET A 187 -2.13 -1.06 -18.77
CA MET A 187 -2.35 -1.14 -17.32
C MET A 187 -3.24 -2.33 -16.94
N ALA A 188 -4.37 -2.49 -17.64
CA ALA A 188 -5.34 -3.57 -17.39
C ALA A 188 -5.02 -4.90 -18.10
N CYS A 189 -4.01 -4.93 -18.98
CA CYS A 189 -3.59 -6.16 -19.66
C CYS A 189 -3.07 -7.18 -18.65
N GLY A 190 -3.35 -8.45 -18.89
CA GLY A 190 -3.05 -9.53 -17.96
C GLY A 190 -3.76 -10.83 -18.34
N CYS A 191 -3.69 -11.81 -17.46
CA CYS A 191 -4.36 -13.08 -17.68
C CYS A 191 -5.88 -12.97 -17.50
N SER A 192 -6.60 -14.01 -17.94
CA SER A 192 -8.03 -14.19 -17.70
C SER A 192 -8.31 -15.30 -16.68
N SER A 193 -7.31 -15.64 -15.85
CA SER A 193 -7.46 -16.67 -14.81
C SER A 193 -8.53 -16.23 -13.81
N PRO A 194 -9.43 -17.13 -13.36
CA PRO A 194 -10.37 -16.84 -12.28
C PRO A 194 -9.66 -16.53 -10.95
N ALA A 195 -8.39 -16.92 -10.79
CA ALA A 195 -7.56 -16.61 -9.62
C ALA A 195 -6.81 -15.27 -9.73
N ARG A 196 -7.09 -14.46 -10.76
CA ARG A 196 -6.46 -13.14 -10.96
C ARG A 196 -6.76 -12.19 -9.79
N ILE A 197 -5.73 -11.53 -9.28
CA ILE A 197 -5.81 -10.57 -8.17
C ILE A 197 -5.66 -9.09 -8.57
N CYS A 198 -5.42 -8.81 -9.85
CA CYS A 198 -5.22 -7.46 -10.39
C CYS A 198 -6.41 -7.04 -11.26
N CYS A 199 -7.54 -6.69 -10.63
CA CYS A 199 -8.80 -6.45 -11.33
C CYS A 199 -9.14 -4.96 -11.46
N ASN A 200 -8.78 -4.16 -10.47
CA ASN A 200 -9.07 -2.72 -10.41
C ASN A 200 -7.80 -1.94 -10.16
N TYR A 201 -7.67 -0.81 -10.85
CA TYR A 201 -6.46 0.00 -10.90
C TYR A 201 -6.82 1.44 -10.57
N VAL A 202 -6.18 2.00 -9.54
CA VAL A 202 -6.51 3.33 -9.01
C VAL A 202 -5.23 4.15 -8.89
N VAL A 203 -5.28 5.34 -9.49
CA VAL A 203 -4.28 6.39 -9.31
C VAL A 203 -4.87 7.47 -8.40
N SER A 204 -4.21 7.76 -7.29
CA SER A 204 -4.55 8.88 -6.42
C SER A 204 -3.60 10.05 -6.73
N GLY A 205 -4.11 11.06 -7.42
CA GLY A 205 -3.43 12.34 -7.65
C GLY A 205 -3.80 13.39 -6.60
N TYR A 206 -4.14 14.61 -7.02
CA TYR A 206 -4.55 15.69 -6.12
C TYR A 206 -5.75 15.32 -5.22
N GLN A 207 -5.61 15.53 -3.91
CA GLN A 207 -6.65 15.22 -2.93
C GLN A 207 -7.51 16.44 -2.60
N ARG A 208 -8.83 16.28 -2.69
CA ARG A 208 -9.80 17.35 -2.37
C ARG A 208 -9.78 17.74 -0.89
N VAL A 209 -9.59 16.76 -0.01
CA VAL A 209 -9.48 16.98 1.44
C VAL A 209 -8.01 16.93 1.80
N LYS A 210 -7.45 18.10 2.09
CA LYS A 210 -6.05 18.24 2.47
C LYS A 210 -5.73 17.39 3.70
N ASP A 211 -4.60 16.69 3.66
CA ASP A 211 -4.03 15.88 4.74
C ASP A 211 -4.91 14.69 5.19
N ARG A 212 -5.96 14.35 4.43
CA ARG A 212 -6.72 13.09 4.64
C ARG A 212 -5.80 11.89 4.45
N ILE A 213 -5.01 11.88 3.38
CA ILE A 213 -3.99 10.86 3.13
C ILE A 213 -2.66 11.33 3.70
N LYS A 214 -2.03 10.48 4.50
CA LYS A 214 -0.74 10.70 5.16
C LYS A 214 0.22 9.61 4.71
N VAL A 215 1.35 9.97 4.12
CA VAL A 215 2.30 9.02 3.52
C VAL A 215 3.60 8.99 4.33
N ILE A 216 3.92 7.82 4.88
CA ILE A 216 5.16 7.55 5.60
C ILE A 216 6.07 6.76 4.66
N ILE A 217 7.14 7.40 4.19
CA ILE A 217 8.19 6.76 3.39
C ILE A 217 9.28 6.28 4.33
N VAL A 218 9.58 4.98 4.28
CA VAL A 218 10.60 4.33 5.12
C VAL A 218 11.89 4.16 4.34
N GLY A 219 13.04 4.46 4.96
CA GLY A 219 14.39 4.31 4.40
C GLY A 219 14.84 2.87 4.16
N GLU A 220 13.97 1.90 4.43
CA GLU A 220 14.19 0.47 4.24
C GLU A 220 13.33 -0.06 3.08
N GLN A 221 13.75 -1.17 2.47
CA GLN A 221 12.93 -1.88 1.50
C GLN A 221 11.85 -2.64 2.25
N LEU A 222 10.59 -2.40 1.92
CA LEU A 222 9.45 -3.04 2.58
C LEU A 222 8.41 -3.51 1.58
N GLY A 223 7.90 -4.70 1.82
CA GLY A 223 6.92 -5.40 1.01
C GLY A 223 7.29 -5.44 -0.47
N TYR A 224 6.26 -5.68 -1.26
CA TYR A 224 6.30 -5.67 -2.70
C TYR A 224 5.16 -4.85 -3.26
#